data_AF-A0A937XIY2-F1
#
_entry.id   AF-A0A937XIY2-F1
#
_cell.length_a   1.000
_cell.length_b   1.000
_cell.length_c   1.000
_cell.angle_alpha   90.00
_cell.angle_beta   90.00
_cell.angle_gamma   90.00
#
_symmetry.space_group_name_H-M   'P 1'
#
loop_
_entity.id
_entity.type
_entity.pdbx_description
1 polymer ?
#
loop_
_entity_poly.entity_id
_entity_poly.type
_entity_poly.pdbx_seq_one_letter_code
_entity_poly.pdbx_strand_id
1 'polypeptide(L)'
;DGGLIQREDGVACVVVEQEPHLIEAESLYLSLLARADLSPAPEEPEAWQRLADIRAWLDRFGLDADRPLQGLSGGERKRAALALAFALKPDLLLLDEPTNHLDLAAIRVLEESMERVSTSIVITHDRHFLDRVVNRIVELERGILRSYPGRFADYLRLRADQWAAEDQAQRRFDRFWAEEEAWIRQGVEARRKRNQGRVKRLEALRDAREARRQRVGQVQMRLDSGERSGTQVLECTGLSYQTPSGRILVRSLDWVLMRGDRVALIGPNGIGKSTLIRLALGQIKPSAGQVRQGTQWQLAYFDQMREQLDEERTVAQTISPGSDWIELAGKRMHVMSYLGDFLFSPRRAQSPVKTLSGGERNRLLLARLFARPANLLILDEPTNDLDLETLELLESSLQQYEGSVLLVSHDRAFMDAVATQTLVALGDGAWREYPGGYSDWIDQGGQWPIEKRAGDEGALATTIATPLADNDEQATKLRRKLSYKEQRELEAIPNRIDSLESDQAKLQASMASADYYRQGSAQMRLDHARLEQIEHELISLLERWETLQAIDPR
;
A
#
# COMPACT_ATOMS: atom_id res chain seq x y z
N ASP A 1 -12.22 1.11 -31.38
CA ASP A 1 -13.40 1.95 -31.70
C ASP A 1 -14.42 1.33 -32.68
N GLY A 2 -14.17 0.15 -33.28
CA GLY A 2 -15.13 -0.54 -34.15
C GLY A 2 -15.83 -1.76 -33.53
N GLY A 3 -15.73 -1.95 -32.20
CA GLY A 3 -16.37 -3.07 -31.51
C GLY A 3 -17.83 -2.76 -31.18
N LEU A 4 -18.72 -3.75 -31.34
CA LEU A 4 -20.13 -3.62 -31.01
C LEU A 4 -20.36 -4.23 -29.62
N ILE A 5 -20.78 -3.41 -28.66
CA ILE A 5 -21.13 -3.87 -27.31
C ILE A 5 -22.61 -4.24 -27.33
N GLN A 6 -22.92 -5.52 -27.14
CA GLN A 6 -24.27 -6.00 -26.88
C GLN A 6 -24.43 -6.29 -25.39
N ARG A 7 -25.51 -5.81 -24.81
CA ARG A 7 -25.92 -6.13 -23.43
C ARG A 7 -27.27 -6.82 -23.54
N GLU A 8 -27.41 -7.99 -22.92
CA GLU A 8 -28.73 -8.59 -22.74
C GLU A 8 -29.50 -7.79 -21.69
N ASP A 9 -30.77 -7.52 -21.96
CA ASP A 9 -31.64 -6.83 -21.01
C ASP A 9 -31.84 -7.68 -19.75
N GLY A 10 -31.70 -7.06 -18.58
CA GLY A 10 -31.94 -7.70 -17.28
C GLY A 10 -30.69 -8.17 -16.52
N VAL A 11 -29.48 -8.08 -17.09
CA VAL A 11 -28.24 -8.39 -16.37
C VAL A 11 -27.92 -7.28 -15.36
N ALA A 12 -27.97 -7.60 -14.07
CA ALA A 12 -27.56 -6.70 -13.00
C ALA A 12 -26.02 -6.69 -12.92
N CYS A 13 -25.42 -5.56 -13.29
CA CYS A 13 -23.97 -5.36 -13.22
C CYS A 13 -23.62 -4.37 -12.12
N VAL A 14 -22.68 -4.74 -11.25
CA VAL A 14 -22.14 -3.85 -10.22
C VAL A 14 -20.64 -3.71 -10.40
N VAL A 15 -20.16 -2.47 -10.30
CA VAL A 15 -18.76 -2.12 -10.42
C VAL A 15 -18.25 -1.56 -9.10
N VAL A 16 -17.11 -2.08 -8.65
CA VAL A 16 -16.33 -1.52 -7.54
C VAL A 16 -15.07 -0.93 -8.14
N GLU A 17 -15.00 0.39 -8.12
CA GLU A 17 -13.87 1.18 -8.60
C GLU A 17 -12.65 1.01 -7.68
N GLN A 18 -11.43 1.24 -8.21
CA GLN A 18 -10.19 1.17 -7.44
C GLN A 18 -10.24 2.05 -6.17
N GLU A 19 -10.72 3.28 -6.32
CA GLU A 19 -10.99 4.24 -5.24
C GLU A 19 -12.49 4.59 -5.24
N PRO A 20 -13.31 3.88 -4.46
CA PRO A 20 -14.75 4.08 -4.50
C PRO A 20 -15.14 5.40 -3.84
N HIS A 21 -15.95 6.19 -4.56
CA HIS A 21 -16.53 7.42 -4.05
C HIS A 21 -17.83 7.13 -3.29
N LEU A 22 -17.87 7.50 -2.01
CA LEU A 22 -19.09 7.45 -1.20
C LEU A 22 -19.82 8.79 -1.28
N ILE A 23 -21.15 8.76 -1.45
CA ILE A 23 -21.98 9.97 -1.48
C ILE A 23 -22.04 10.56 -0.07
N GLU A 24 -21.87 11.87 0.08
CA GLU A 24 -21.96 12.51 1.40
C GLU A 24 -23.33 12.29 2.03
N ALA A 25 -23.33 11.77 3.26
CA ALA A 25 -24.52 11.48 4.06
C ALA A 25 -24.17 11.51 5.55
N GLU A 26 -25.20 11.49 6.40
CA GLU A 26 -25.03 11.49 7.86
C GLU A 26 -24.35 10.21 8.38
N SER A 27 -24.60 9.07 7.71
CA SER A 27 -24.02 7.79 8.07
C SER A 27 -23.58 7.00 6.84
N LEU A 28 -22.66 6.05 7.07
CA LEU A 28 -22.18 5.13 6.06
C LEU A 28 -23.33 4.37 5.39
N TYR A 29 -24.30 3.90 6.17
CA TYR A 29 -25.48 3.23 5.67
C TYR A 29 -26.27 4.09 4.69
N LEU A 30 -26.59 5.33 5.07
CA LEU A 30 -27.34 6.25 4.21
C LEU A 30 -26.59 6.59 2.92
N SER A 31 -25.26 6.71 3.00
CA SER A 31 -24.41 6.90 1.82
C SER A 31 -24.51 5.72 0.84
N LEU A 32 -24.49 4.48 1.35
CA LEU A 32 -24.63 3.30 0.50
C LEU A 32 -26.02 3.17 -0.10
N LEU A 33 -27.08 3.54 0.63
CA LEU A 33 -28.43 3.60 0.08
C LEU A 33 -28.53 4.60 -1.07
N ALA A 34 -27.96 5.80 -0.89
CA ALA A 34 -27.91 6.81 -1.94
C ALA A 34 -27.11 6.31 -3.16
N ARG A 35 -25.99 5.62 -2.94
CA ARG A 35 -25.18 5.03 -4.03
C ARG A 35 -25.93 3.93 -4.79
N ALA A 36 -26.83 3.22 -4.11
CA ALA A 36 -27.64 2.15 -4.67
C ALA A 36 -28.99 2.60 -5.24
N ASP A 37 -29.30 3.90 -5.16
CA ASP A 37 -30.62 4.47 -5.48
C ASP A 37 -31.77 3.77 -4.71
N LEU A 38 -31.53 3.47 -3.43
CA LEU A 38 -32.50 2.81 -2.54
C LEU A 38 -33.09 3.82 -1.54
N SER A 39 -34.42 3.80 -1.40
CA SER A 39 -35.11 4.57 -0.37
C SER A 39 -34.90 3.95 1.01
N PRO A 40 -34.66 4.76 2.07
CA PRO A 40 -34.57 4.26 3.45
C PRO A 40 -35.91 3.75 4.01
N ALA A 41 -37.02 4.12 3.38
CA ALA A 41 -38.36 3.65 3.71
C ALA A 41 -39.04 3.10 2.44
N PRO A 42 -38.71 1.87 2.04
CA PRO A 42 -39.28 1.28 0.84
C PRO A 42 -40.70 0.78 1.06
N GLU A 43 -41.53 0.89 0.02
CA GLU A 43 -42.90 0.36 0.03
C GLU A 43 -42.93 -1.16 -0.25
N GLU A 44 -41.92 -1.68 -0.93
CA GLU A 44 -41.83 -3.09 -1.33
C GLU A 44 -41.11 -3.96 -0.28
N PRO A 45 -41.63 -5.15 0.06
CA PRO A 45 -41.00 -6.08 1.00
C PRO A 45 -39.59 -6.53 0.59
N GLU A 46 -39.33 -6.71 -0.72
CA GLU A 46 -38.02 -7.13 -1.22
C GLU A 46 -36.94 -6.06 -0.98
N ALA A 47 -37.32 -4.79 -1.01
CA ALA A 47 -36.39 -3.70 -0.72
C ALA A 47 -36.02 -3.64 0.77
N TRP A 48 -36.92 -3.99 1.68
CA TRP A 48 -36.56 -4.17 3.11
C TRP A 48 -35.50 -5.24 3.32
N GLN A 49 -35.55 -6.32 2.53
CA GLN A 49 -34.53 -7.37 2.60
C GLN A 49 -33.17 -6.87 2.09
N ARG A 50 -33.14 -6.07 1.01
CA ARG A 50 -31.89 -5.45 0.53
C ARG A 50 -31.28 -4.49 1.55
N LEU A 51 -32.11 -3.70 2.25
CA LEU A 51 -31.67 -2.83 3.33
C LEU A 51 -31.01 -3.62 4.49
N ALA A 52 -31.63 -4.73 4.89
CA ALA A 52 -31.07 -5.62 5.92
C ALA A 52 -29.76 -6.29 5.44
N ASP A 53 -29.71 -6.73 4.18
CA ASP A 53 -28.52 -7.34 3.57
C ASP A 53 -27.35 -6.34 3.57
N ILE A 54 -27.57 -5.06 3.29
CA ILE A 54 -26.51 -4.02 3.36
C ILE A 54 -25.90 -3.94 4.76
N ARG A 55 -26.73 -3.90 5.81
CA ARG A 55 -26.24 -3.86 7.20
C ARG A 55 -25.47 -5.13 7.56
N ALA A 56 -25.99 -6.29 7.20
CA ALA A 56 -25.32 -7.56 7.46
C ALA A 56 -23.95 -7.65 6.75
N TRP A 57 -23.84 -7.13 5.53
CA TRP A 57 -22.58 -7.08 4.80
C TRP A 57 -21.60 -6.06 5.38
N LEU A 58 -22.07 -4.89 5.82
CA LEU A 58 -21.23 -3.92 6.54
C LEU A 58 -20.64 -4.55 7.81
N ASP A 59 -21.46 -5.23 8.61
CA ASP A 59 -21.03 -5.95 9.80
C ASP A 59 -19.99 -7.03 9.47
N ARG A 60 -20.22 -7.80 8.38
CA ARG A 60 -19.28 -8.85 7.95
C ARG A 60 -17.91 -8.27 7.54
N PHE A 61 -17.88 -7.08 6.95
CA PHE A 61 -16.64 -6.36 6.66
C PHE A 61 -16.09 -5.58 7.86
N GLY A 62 -16.71 -5.69 9.04
CA GLY A 62 -16.28 -5.05 10.28
C GLY A 62 -16.45 -3.53 10.27
N LEU A 63 -17.52 -3.03 9.67
CA LEU A 63 -17.86 -1.62 9.59
C LEU A 63 -19.15 -1.33 10.35
N ASP A 64 -19.13 -0.26 11.15
CA ASP A 64 -20.33 0.27 11.78
C ASP A 64 -21.16 1.06 10.76
N ALA A 65 -22.38 0.61 10.54
CA ALA A 65 -23.32 1.18 9.59
C ALA A 65 -23.73 2.63 9.93
N ASP A 66 -23.73 2.99 11.22
CA ASP A 66 -24.20 4.28 11.70
C ASP A 66 -23.06 5.29 11.90
N ARG A 67 -21.82 4.91 11.55
CA ARG A 67 -20.64 5.78 11.62
C ARG A 67 -20.69 6.90 10.56
N PRO A 68 -20.27 8.14 10.89
CA PRO A 68 -20.15 9.23 9.92
C PRO A 68 -19.05 8.97 8.88
N LEU A 69 -19.17 9.56 7.69
CA LEU A 69 -18.19 9.39 6.60
C LEU A 69 -16.88 10.14 6.85
N GLN A 70 -16.90 11.17 7.70
CA GLN A 70 -15.72 11.95 8.04
C GLN A 70 -14.69 11.06 8.77
N GLY A 71 -13.44 11.10 8.32
CA GLY A 71 -12.37 10.29 8.89
C GLY A 71 -12.37 8.81 8.48
N LEU A 72 -13.22 8.38 7.52
CA LEU A 72 -13.09 7.06 6.93
C LEU A 72 -11.81 6.97 6.09
N SER A 73 -10.98 5.98 6.41
CA SER A 73 -9.81 5.59 5.62
C SER A 73 -10.23 5.05 4.25
N GLY A 74 -9.31 5.09 3.27
CA GLY A 74 -9.56 4.52 1.93
C GLY A 74 -9.97 3.05 1.98
N GLY A 75 -9.35 2.25 2.86
CA GLY A 75 -9.72 0.84 3.08
C GLY A 75 -11.12 0.66 3.67
N GLU A 76 -11.58 1.54 4.55
CA GLU A 76 -12.97 1.50 5.06
C GLU A 76 -13.99 1.85 3.96
N ARG A 77 -13.70 2.85 3.13
CA ARG A 77 -14.56 3.18 1.97
C ARG A 77 -14.65 2.02 0.99
N LYS A 78 -13.52 1.34 0.75
CA LYS A 78 -13.48 0.17 -0.12
C LYS A 78 -14.25 -1.01 0.42
N ARG A 79 -14.10 -1.32 1.72
CA ARG A 79 -14.90 -2.33 2.41
C ARG A 79 -16.40 -2.02 2.34
N ALA A 80 -16.80 -0.76 2.48
CA ALA A 80 -18.20 -0.36 2.37
C ALA A 80 -18.75 -0.54 0.94
N ALA A 81 -17.97 -0.18 -0.07
CA ALA A 81 -18.34 -0.37 -1.47
C ALA A 81 -18.46 -1.87 -1.84
N LEU A 82 -17.55 -2.70 -1.33
CA LEU A 82 -17.63 -4.16 -1.47
C LEU A 82 -18.86 -4.73 -0.76
N ALA A 83 -19.14 -4.29 0.47
CA ALA A 83 -20.33 -4.68 1.23
C ALA A 83 -21.61 -4.39 0.44
N LEU A 84 -21.72 -3.19 -0.15
CA LEU A 84 -22.83 -2.84 -1.02
C LEU A 84 -22.89 -3.75 -2.25
N ALA A 85 -21.77 -3.98 -2.92
CA ALA A 85 -21.73 -4.78 -4.14
C ALA A 85 -22.22 -6.22 -3.91
N PHE A 86 -21.85 -6.85 -2.79
CA PHE A 86 -22.35 -8.18 -2.44
C PHE A 86 -23.81 -8.16 -1.96
N ALA A 87 -24.26 -7.11 -1.29
CA ALA A 87 -25.66 -6.97 -0.87
C ALA A 87 -26.62 -6.87 -2.07
N LEU A 88 -26.19 -6.26 -3.16
CA LEU A 88 -26.98 -6.11 -4.39
C LEU A 88 -27.15 -7.40 -5.19
N LYS A 89 -26.39 -8.46 -4.89
CA LYS A 89 -26.45 -9.78 -5.57
C LYS A 89 -26.44 -9.66 -7.12
N PRO A 90 -25.40 -9.05 -7.71
CA PRO A 90 -25.32 -8.86 -9.15
C PRO A 90 -25.11 -10.17 -9.92
N ASP A 91 -25.57 -10.20 -11.17
CA ASP A 91 -25.26 -11.27 -12.12
C ASP A 91 -23.79 -11.19 -12.60
N LEU A 92 -23.28 -9.97 -12.73
CA LEU A 92 -21.91 -9.65 -13.11
C LEU A 92 -21.27 -8.66 -12.13
N LEU A 93 -20.22 -9.09 -11.45
CA LEU A 93 -19.43 -8.25 -10.55
C LEU A 93 -18.11 -7.85 -11.21
N LEU A 94 -17.86 -6.55 -11.35
CA LEU A 94 -16.59 -6.01 -11.84
C LEU A 94 -15.82 -5.40 -10.67
N LEU A 95 -14.64 -5.92 -10.38
CA LEU A 95 -13.78 -5.45 -9.29
C LEU A 95 -12.46 -4.93 -9.85
N ASP A 96 -12.17 -3.66 -9.57
CA ASP A 96 -10.89 -3.03 -9.92
C ASP A 96 -9.99 -2.91 -8.69
N GLU A 97 -8.88 -3.65 -8.69
CA GLU A 97 -7.91 -3.77 -7.60
C GLU A 97 -8.54 -3.98 -6.21
N PRO A 98 -9.45 -4.95 -6.00
CA PRO A 98 -10.29 -5.02 -4.79
C PRO A 98 -9.50 -5.28 -3.51
N THR A 99 -8.30 -5.87 -3.59
CA THR A 99 -7.43 -6.19 -2.46
C THR A 99 -6.63 -4.99 -1.96
N ASN A 100 -6.45 -3.95 -2.78
CA ASN A 100 -5.67 -2.77 -2.39
C ASN A 100 -6.29 -2.06 -1.17
N HIS A 101 -5.45 -1.69 -0.21
CA HIS A 101 -5.83 -1.05 1.06
C HIS A 101 -6.73 -1.89 1.99
N LEU A 102 -6.98 -3.17 1.67
CA LEU A 102 -7.64 -4.11 2.58
C LEU A 102 -6.62 -4.78 3.48
N ASP A 103 -7.00 -5.00 4.74
CA ASP A 103 -6.20 -5.87 5.60
C ASP A 103 -6.46 -7.35 5.32
N LEU A 104 -5.60 -8.21 5.85
CA LEU A 104 -5.65 -9.65 5.59
C LEU A 104 -6.98 -10.29 6.00
N ALA A 105 -7.66 -9.74 7.01
CA ALA A 105 -8.98 -10.22 7.42
C ALA A 105 -10.06 -9.83 6.42
N ALA A 106 -10.07 -8.57 5.97
CA ALA A 106 -10.97 -8.11 4.92
C ALA A 106 -10.74 -8.85 3.60
N ILE A 107 -9.48 -9.16 3.24
CA ILE A 107 -9.15 -9.98 2.07
C ILE A 107 -9.74 -11.39 2.22
N ARG A 108 -9.66 -12.02 3.39
CA ARG A 108 -10.30 -13.33 3.62
C ARG A 108 -11.82 -13.28 3.45
N VAL A 109 -12.46 -12.27 4.04
CA VAL A 109 -13.92 -12.06 3.87
C VAL A 109 -14.25 -11.88 2.40
N LEU A 110 -13.45 -11.13 1.65
CA LEU A 110 -13.61 -10.98 0.21
C LEU A 110 -13.48 -12.33 -0.51
N GLU A 111 -12.40 -13.08 -0.28
CA GLU A 111 -12.17 -14.42 -0.88
C GLU A 111 -13.37 -15.36 -0.67
N GLU A 112 -13.88 -15.48 0.56
CA GLU A 112 -15.07 -16.29 0.87
C GLU A 112 -16.36 -15.77 0.23
N SER A 113 -16.45 -14.46 0.03
CA SER A 113 -17.65 -13.83 -0.54
C SER A 113 -17.72 -13.97 -2.04
N MET A 114 -16.56 -14.08 -2.71
CA MET A 114 -16.48 -14.33 -4.14
C MET A 114 -17.09 -15.67 -4.54
N GLU A 115 -17.08 -16.68 -3.66
CA GLU A 115 -17.74 -17.98 -3.89
C GLU A 115 -19.26 -17.85 -4.08
N ARG A 116 -19.86 -16.75 -3.62
CA ARG A 116 -21.31 -16.49 -3.71
C ARG A 116 -21.70 -15.78 -5.01
N VAL A 117 -20.73 -15.35 -5.81
CA VAL A 117 -20.96 -14.59 -7.05
C VAL A 117 -20.90 -15.52 -8.24
N SER A 118 -21.93 -15.46 -9.09
CA SER A 118 -22.01 -16.31 -10.29
C SER A 118 -20.95 -15.98 -11.33
N THR A 119 -20.80 -14.69 -11.65
CA THR A 119 -19.82 -14.22 -12.64
C THR A 119 -19.11 -12.97 -12.12
N SER A 120 -17.78 -13.00 -12.14
CA SER A 120 -16.97 -11.83 -11.79
C SER A 120 -15.79 -11.62 -12.74
N ILE A 121 -15.43 -10.36 -12.96
CA ILE A 121 -14.15 -9.97 -13.56
C ILE A 121 -13.39 -9.20 -12.50
N VAL A 122 -12.18 -9.64 -12.20
CA VAL A 122 -11.31 -9.01 -11.21
C VAL A 122 -10.01 -8.58 -11.87
N ILE A 123 -9.64 -7.33 -11.67
CA ILE A 123 -8.31 -6.80 -11.97
C ILE A 123 -7.57 -6.73 -10.64
N THR A 124 -6.46 -7.44 -10.49
CA THR A 124 -5.63 -7.36 -9.29
C THR A 124 -4.22 -7.86 -9.52
N HIS A 125 -3.28 -7.33 -8.75
CA HIS A 125 -1.91 -7.84 -8.65
C HIS A 125 -1.71 -8.87 -7.52
N ASP A 126 -2.70 -9.13 -6.67
CA ASP A 126 -2.60 -10.11 -5.58
C ASP A 126 -2.63 -11.55 -6.12
N ARG A 127 -1.45 -12.18 -6.13
CA ARG A 127 -1.24 -13.54 -6.67
C ARG A 127 -1.99 -14.61 -5.88
N HIS A 128 -2.08 -14.46 -4.56
CA HIS A 128 -2.74 -15.43 -3.70
C HIS A 128 -4.25 -15.36 -3.88
N PHE A 129 -4.78 -14.13 -3.94
CA PHE A 129 -6.18 -13.90 -4.25
C PHE A 129 -6.56 -14.50 -5.62
N LEU A 130 -5.77 -14.23 -6.65
CA LEU A 130 -5.99 -14.81 -7.98
C LEU A 130 -5.99 -16.34 -7.94
N ASP A 131 -5.01 -16.96 -7.29
CA ASP A 131 -4.92 -18.43 -7.24
C ASP A 131 -6.09 -19.08 -6.48
N ARG A 132 -6.65 -18.38 -5.48
CA ARG A 132 -7.76 -18.88 -4.67
C ARG A 132 -9.12 -18.67 -5.32
N VAL A 133 -9.35 -17.51 -5.94
CA VAL A 133 -10.69 -17.09 -6.38
C VAL A 133 -10.94 -17.37 -7.86
N VAL A 134 -9.93 -17.17 -8.73
CA VAL A 134 -10.18 -17.20 -10.18
C VAL A 134 -10.02 -18.60 -10.76
N ASN A 135 -10.76 -18.86 -11.83
CA ASN A 135 -10.69 -20.10 -12.61
C ASN A 135 -10.20 -19.88 -14.06
N ARG A 136 -9.94 -18.62 -14.42
CA ARG A 136 -9.50 -18.20 -15.75
C ARG A 136 -8.74 -16.87 -15.66
N ILE A 137 -7.60 -16.80 -16.34
CA ILE A 137 -6.78 -15.59 -16.44
C ILE A 137 -6.95 -14.97 -17.83
N VAL A 138 -7.04 -13.64 -17.87
CA VAL A 138 -7.04 -12.88 -19.13
C VAL A 138 -5.86 -11.91 -19.09
N GLU A 139 -4.89 -12.13 -19.97
CA GLU A 139 -3.69 -11.30 -20.13
C GLU A 139 -3.97 -10.21 -21.18
N LEU A 140 -3.73 -8.95 -20.83
CA LEU A 140 -3.75 -7.82 -21.76
C LEU A 140 -2.31 -7.43 -22.11
N GLU A 141 -1.87 -7.76 -23.32
CA GLU A 141 -0.53 -7.41 -23.82
C GLU A 141 -0.67 -6.60 -25.12
N ARG A 142 -0.19 -5.35 -25.13
CA ARG A 142 -0.20 -4.46 -26.33
C ARG A 142 -1.56 -4.32 -27.00
N GLY A 143 -2.63 -4.27 -26.21
CA GLY A 143 -4.01 -4.17 -26.71
C GLY A 143 -4.60 -5.49 -27.18
N ILE A 144 -3.90 -6.61 -27.03
CA ILE A 144 -4.38 -7.96 -27.34
C ILE A 144 -4.74 -8.67 -26.04
N LEU A 145 -5.97 -9.16 -25.96
CA LEU A 145 -6.43 -10.00 -24.85
C LEU A 145 -6.20 -11.47 -25.20
N ARG A 146 -5.51 -12.20 -24.32
CA ARG A 146 -5.35 -13.66 -24.39
C ARG A 146 -5.98 -14.29 -23.16
N SER A 147 -6.76 -15.35 -23.35
CA SER A 147 -7.40 -16.06 -22.25
C SER A 147 -6.71 -17.39 -22.00
N TYR A 148 -6.43 -17.68 -20.74
CA TYR A 148 -5.81 -18.90 -20.25
C TYR A 148 -6.75 -19.55 -19.23
N PRO A 149 -7.14 -20.82 -19.41
CA PRO A 149 -7.92 -21.55 -18.41
C PRO A 149 -7.03 -21.94 -17.22
N GLY A 150 -7.62 -22.02 -16.03
CA GLY A 150 -6.94 -22.44 -14.81
C GLY A 150 -6.63 -21.28 -13.86
N ARG A 151 -5.95 -21.62 -12.76
CA ARG A 151 -5.59 -20.66 -11.71
C ARG A 151 -4.33 -19.88 -12.10
N PHE A 152 -3.93 -18.92 -11.26
CA PHE A 152 -2.76 -18.10 -11.52
C PHE A 152 -1.47 -18.94 -11.61
N ALA A 153 -1.30 -19.94 -10.75
CA ALA A 153 -0.16 -20.85 -10.80
C ALA A 153 -0.08 -21.64 -12.12
N ASP A 154 -1.22 -22.06 -12.68
CA ASP A 154 -1.29 -22.77 -13.96
C ASP A 154 -0.91 -21.85 -15.13
N TYR A 155 -1.41 -20.60 -15.09
CA TYR A 155 -1.05 -19.57 -16.05
C TYR A 155 0.46 -19.30 -16.05
N LEU A 156 1.10 -19.16 -14.89
CA LEU A 156 2.55 -18.96 -14.80
C LEU A 156 3.34 -20.10 -15.43
N ARG A 157 2.92 -21.35 -15.22
CA ARG A 157 3.54 -22.54 -15.83
C ARG A 157 3.39 -22.51 -17.36
N LEU A 158 2.17 -22.31 -17.86
CA LEU A 158 1.88 -22.21 -19.29
C LEU A 158 2.69 -21.10 -19.96
N ARG A 159 2.81 -19.94 -19.31
CA ARG A 159 3.58 -18.80 -19.80
C ARG A 159 5.07 -19.10 -19.83
N ALA A 160 5.61 -19.74 -18.80
CA ALA A 160 7.01 -20.17 -18.76
C ALA A 160 7.33 -21.16 -19.89
N ASP A 161 6.45 -22.13 -20.14
CA ASP A 161 6.61 -23.09 -21.24
C ASP A 161 6.57 -22.39 -22.61
N GLN A 162 5.66 -21.44 -22.80
CA GLN A 162 5.58 -20.62 -24.01
C GLN A 162 6.84 -19.79 -24.21
N TRP A 163 7.34 -19.13 -23.16
CA TRP A 163 8.59 -18.37 -23.22
C TRP A 163 9.80 -19.25 -23.51
N ALA A 164 9.88 -20.44 -22.92
CA ALA A 164 10.94 -21.40 -23.21
C ALA A 164 10.88 -21.87 -24.67
N ALA A 165 9.68 -22.14 -25.20
CA ALA A 165 9.49 -22.50 -26.60
C ALA A 165 9.86 -21.36 -27.55
N GLU A 166 9.47 -20.12 -27.21
CA GLU A 166 9.82 -18.91 -27.93
C GLU A 166 11.33 -18.65 -27.92
N ASP A 167 12.00 -18.76 -26.78
CA ASP A 167 13.45 -18.57 -26.67
C ASP A 167 14.20 -19.64 -27.48
N GLN A 168 13.75 -20.90 -27.44
CA GLN A 168 14.32 -21.95 -28.30
C GLN A 168 14.09 -21.66 -29.79
N ALA A 169 12.91 -21.17 -30.17
CA ALA A 169 12.64 -20.74 -31.54
C ALA A 169 13.53 -19.55 -31.93
N GLN A 170 13.74 -18.61 -31.02
CA GLN A 170 14.59 -17.43 -31.20
C GLN A 170 16.05 -17.81 -31.35
N ARG A 171 16.59 -18.72 -30.52
CA ARG A 171 17.96 -19.24 -30.66
C ARG A 171 18.17 -19.98 -31.98
N ARG A 172 17.19 -20.78 -32.41
CA ARG A 172 17.21 -21.44 -33.73
C ARG A 172 17.20 -20.42 -34.86
N PHE A 173 16.37 -19.39 -34.75
CA PHE A 173 16.30 -18.30 -35.72
C PHE A 173 17.58 -17.48 -35.77
N ASP A 174 18.17 -17.13 -34.62
CA ASP A 174 19.42 -16.38 -34.52
C ASP A 174 20.62 -17.19 -35.08
N ARG A 175 20.63 -18.52 -34.89
CA ARG A 175 21.63 -19.41 -35.50
C ARG A 175 21.49 -19.45 -37.02
N PHE A 176 20.27 -19.69 -37.52
CA PHE A 176 19.97 -19.63 -38.95
C PHE A 176 20.37 -18.28 -39.55
N TRP A 177 20.12 -17.18 -38.83
CA TRP A 177 20.50 -15.84 -39.24
C TRP A 177 22.02 -15.66 -39.33
N ALA A 178 22.77 -16.10 -38.30
CA ALA A 178 24.23 -15.98 -38.29
C ALA A 178 24.89 -16.73 -39.44
N GLU A 179 24.35 -17.90 -39.82
CA GLU A 179 24.78 -18.68 -40.98
C GLU A 179 24.51 -17.91 -42.30
N GLU A 180 23.32 -17.33 -42.47
CA GLU A 180 22.98 -16.54 -43.66
C GLU A 180 23.79 -15.22 -43.76
N GLU A 181 24.06 -14.55 -42.64
CA GLU A 181 24.87 -13.32 -42.61
C GLU A 181 26.35 -13.62 -42.93
N ALA A 182 26.89 -14.73 -42.41
CA ALA A 182 28.23 -15.20 -42.76
C ALA A 182 28.34 -15.51 -44.26
N TRP A 183 27.31 -16.11 -44.87
CA TRP A 183 27.24 -16.34 -46.31
C TRP A 183 27.26 -15.04 -47.13
N ILE A 184 26.56 -13.99 -46.70
CA ILE A 184 26.61 -12.66 -47.36
C ILE A 184 28.01 -12.05 -47.25
N ARG A 185 28.65 -12.12 -46.08
CA ARG A 185 30.00 -11.57 -45.85
C ARG A 185 31.10 -12.34 -46.59
N GLN A 186 30.95 -13.63 -46.81
CA GLN A 186 31.89 -14.45 -47.59
C GLN A 186 31.92 -14.12 -49.09
N GLY A 187 31.08 -13.18 -49.53
CA GLY A 187 31.14 -12.61 -50.86
C GLY A 187 30.23 -13.37 -51.81
N VAL A 188 29.18 -12.68 -52.27
CA VAL A 188 28.35 -13.12 -53.38
C VAL A 188 29.14 -12.95 -54.68
N GLU A 189 30.13 -13.81 -54.92
CA GLU A 189 30.72 -13.93 -56.25
C GLU A 189 29.73 -14.66 -57.19
N ALA A 190 29.18 -13.86 -58.10
CA ALA A 190 28.67 -14.25 -59.42
C ALA A 190 27.23 -14.85 -59.55
N ARG A 191 26.40 -14.03 -60.24
CA ARG A 191 25.30 -14.35 -61.20
C ARG A 191 23.82 -14.26 -60.74
N ARG A 192 23.29 -13.04 -61.01
CA ARG A 192 22.00 -12.65 -61.65
C ARG A 192 20.65 -13.06 -61.00
N LYS A 193 19.84 -12.03 -60.71
CA LYS A 193 18.37 -11.93 -60.53
C LYS A 193 17.66 -12.87 -59.54
N ARG A 194 18.14 -14.07 -59.26
CA ARG A 194 17.49 -15.07 -58.38
C ARG A 194 17.66 -14.79 -56.88
N ASN A 195 18.72 -14.07 -56.50
CA ASN A 195 19.04 -13.83 -55.07
C ASN A 195 18.50 -12.51 -54.50
N GLN A 196 17.96 -11.60 -55.31
CA GLN A 196 17.37 -10.34 -54.82
C GLN A 196 16.14 -10.59 -53.91
N GLY A 197 15.35 -11.63 -54.18
CA GLY A 197 14.23 -12.02 -53.32
C GLY A 197 14.66 -12.58 -51.96
N ARG A 198 15.84 -13.21 -51.88
CA ARG A 198 16.40 -13.74 -50.62
C ARG A 198 17.02 -12.61 -49.78
N VAL A 199 17.67 -11.64 -50.43
CA VAL A 199 18.16 -10.40 -49.79
C VAL A 199 17.01 -9.56 -49.24
N LYS A 200 15.94 -9.32 -50.01
CA LYS A 200 14.73 -8.62 -49.51
C LYS A 200 14.05 -9.36 -48.36
N ARG A 201 14.05 -10.70 -48.39
CA ARG A 201 13.51 -11.52 -47.30
C ARG A 201 14.39 -11.40 -46.04
N LEU A 202 15.71 -11.30 -46.19
CA LEU A 202 16.63 -11.05 -45.08
C LEU A 202 16.49 -9.62 -44.51
N GLU A 203 16.30 -8.60 -45.36
CA GLU A 203 16.00 -7.23 -44.91
C GLU A 203 14.71 -7.17 -44.10
N ALA A 204 13.61 -7.76 -44.59
CA ALA A 204 12.35 -7.82 -43.85
C ALA A 204 12.46 -8.58 -42.52
N LEU A 205 13.31 -9.62 -42.46
CA LEU A 205 13.60 -10.36 -41.23
C LEU A 205 14.48 -9.56 -40.25
N ARG A 206 15.32 -8.64 -40.74
CA ARG A 206 16.11 -7.72 -39.92
C ARG A 206 15.19 -6.68 -39.25
N ASP A 207 14.26 -6.11 -40.00
CA ASP A 207 13.25 -5.19 -39.46
C ASP A 207 12.36 -5.89 -38.42
N ALA A 208 11.95 -7.14 -38.69
CA ALA A 208 11.21 -7.97 -37.75
C ALA A 208 11.99 -8.28 -36.46
N ARG A 209 13.32 -8.42 -36.54
CA ARG A 209 14.20 -8.62 -35.37
C ARG A 209 14.36 -7.36 -34.54
N GLU A 210 14.51 -6.21 -35.19
CA GLU A 210 14.63 -4.90 -34.53
C GLU A 210 13.35 -4.54 -33.78
N ALA A 211 12.18 -4.85 -34.35
CA ALA A 211 10.89 -4.75 -33.68
C ALA A 211 10.72 -5.72 -32.49
N ARG A 212 11.40 -6.88 -32.49
CA ARG A 212 11.32 -7.90 -31.41
C ARG A 212 12.29 -7.64 -30.25
N ARG A 213 13.43 -6.99 -30.48
CA ARG A 213 14.45 -6.69 -29.46
C ARG A 213 14.01 -5.73 -28.35
N GLN A 214 12.80 -5.17 -28.44
CA GLN A 214 12.21 -4.34 -27.38
C GLN A 214 11.64 -5.14 -26.19
N ARG A 215 11.93 -6.45 -26.07
CA ARG A 215 11.70 -7.17 -24.80
C ARG A 215 12.81 -6.79 -23.82
N VAL A 216 12.45 -6.00 -22.82
CA VAL A 216 13.30 -5.74 -21.66
C VAL A 216 13.55 -7.09 -20.99
N GLY A 217 14.82 -7.45 -20.84
CA GLY A 217 15.22 -8.74 -20.30
C GLY A 217 14.89 -8.87 -18.82
N GLN A 218 15.18 -10.05 -18.25
CA GLN A 218 15.12 -10.26 -16.81
C GLN A 218 16.09 -9.30 -16.12
N VAL A 219 15.54 -8.34 -15.38
CA VAL A 219 16.30 -7.29 -14.72
C VAL A 219 16.50 -7.66 -13.25
N GLN A 220 17.70 -7.45 -12.72
CA GLN A 220 18.02 -7.67 -11.31
C GLN A 220 18.48 -6.36 -10.69
N MET A 221 17.73 -5.81 -9.72
CA MET A 221 18.20 -4.64 -8.97
C MET A 221 19.17 -5.07 -7.87
N ARG A 222 20.18 -4.24 -7.66
CA ARG A 222 21.10 -4.36 -6.54
C ARG A 222 20.79 -3.28 -5.51
N LEU A 223 20.68 -3.68 -4.25
CA LEU A 223 20.46 -2.79 -3.13
C LEU A 223 21.77 -2.54 -2.40
N ASP A 224 21.99 -1.30 -1.95
CA ASP A 224 23.14 -0.92 -1.14
C ASP A 224 22.79 -0.95 0.35
N SER A 225 23.37 -1.90 1.08
CA SER A 225 23.20 -2.04 2.52
C SER A 225 23.97 -1.00 3.34
N GLY A 226 24.68 -0.07 2.71
CA GLY A 226 25.44 0.99 3.37
C GLY A 226 26.57 0.45 4.25
N GLU A 227 26.97 1.25 5.24
CA GLU A 227 27.97 0.81 6.23
C GLU A 227 27.40 -0.27 7.15
N ARG A 228 28.26 -1.24 7.52
CA ARG A 228 27.89 -2.33 8.43
C ARG A 228 27.41 -1.78 9.77
N SER A 229 26.11 -1.91 10.04
CA SER A 229 25.54 -1.69 11.37
C SER A 229 26.09 -2.71 12.37
N GLY A 230 25.99 -2.33 13.65
CA GLY A 230 26.19 -3.27 14.76
C GLY A 230 25.29 -4.51 14.62
N THR A 231 25.70 -5.63 15.23
CA THR A 231 24.96 -6.90 15.15
C THR A 231 23.51 -6.77 15.60
N GLN A 232 23.27 -5.93 16.60
CA GLN A 232 21.95 -5.57 17.10
C GLN A 232 21.55 -4.22 16.51
N VAL A 233 20.49 -4.22 15.69
CA VAL A 233 19.99 -3.02 15.01
C VAL A 233 19.02 -2.27 15.90
N LEU A 234 18.16 -3.00 16.62
CA LEU A 234 17.14 -2.43 17.49
C LEU A 234 16.83 -3.39 18.64
N GLU A 235 16.60 -2.86 19.84
CA GLU A 235 16.14 -3.62 21.00
C GLU A 235 15.05 -2.84 21.74
N CYS A 236 13.91 -3.49 21.90
CA CYS A 236 12.79 -3.07 22.73
C CYS A 236 12.78 -3.92 23.99
N THR A 237 12.73 -3.28 25.15
CA THR A 237 12.61 -3.95 26.46
C THR A 237 11.41 -3.42 27.21
N GLY A 238 10.45 -4.28 27.50
CA GLY A 238 9.18 -3.97 28.16
C GLY A 238 8.39 -2.86 27.48
N LEU A 239 8.54 -2.70 26.15
CA LEU A 239 8.00 -1.56 25.42
C LEU A 239 6.48 -1.52 25.55
N SER A 240 5.96 -0.41 26.07
CA SER A 240 4.53 -0.20 26.22
C SER A 240 4.13 1.18 25.72
N TYR A 241 3.01 1.25 25.01
CA TYR A 241 2.48 2.50 24.50
C TYR A 241 0.95 2.52 24.52
N GLN A 242 0.42 3.61 25.06
CA GLN A 242 -0.99 3.92 25.09
C GLN A 242 -1.22 5.24 24.34
N THR A 243 -2.24 5.28 23.46
CA THR A 243 -2.64 6.52 22.80
C THR A 243 -3.18 7.53 23.82
N PRO A 244 -3.21 8.84 23.49
CA PRO A 244 -3.87 9.84 24.33
C PRO A 244 -5.34 9.51 24.64
N SER A 245 -6.03 8.84 23.72
CA SER A 245 -7.41 8.34 23.89
C SER A 245 -7.54 7.13 24.84
N GLY A 246 -6.45 6.63 25.41
CA GLY A 246 -6.44 5.51 26.35
C GLY A 246 -6.39 4.12 25.70
N ARG A 247 -6.28 4.01 24.37
CA ARG A 247 -6.16 2.72 23.68
C ARG A 247 -4.72 2.19 23.81
N ILE A 248 -4.58 0.96 24.27
CA ILE A 248 -3.27 0.29 24.38
C ILE A 248 -2.92 -0.30 23.02
N LEU A 249 -1.80 0.15 22.43
CA LEU A 249 -1.33 -0.35 21.13
C LEU A 249 -0.16 -1.33 21.29
N VAL A 250 0.65 -1.16 22.34
CA VAL A 250 1.77 -2.06 22.66
C VAL A 250 1.80 -2.26 24.17
N ARG A 251 1.92 -3.51 24.61
CA ARG A 251 1.98 -3.90 26.03
C ARG A 251 3.17 -4.81 26.26
N SER A 252 4.16 -4.30 27.00
CA SER A 252 5.33 -5.05 27.47
C SER A 252 6.00 -5.88 26.38
N LEU A 253 6.26 -5.28 25.22
CA LEU A 253 6.94 -5.94 24.11
C LEU A 253 8.45 -5.98 24.35
N ASP A 254 8.98 -7.19 24.44
CA ASP A 254 10.41 -7.49 24.33
C ASP A 254 10.68 -7.99 22.92
N TRP A 255 11.51 -7.27 22.17
CA TRP A 255 11.80 -7.60 20.77
C TRP A 255 13.18 -7.09 20.37
N VAL A 256 13.93 -7.92 19.64
CA VAL A 256 15.27 -7.58 19.17
C VAL A 256 15.31 -7.78 17.65
N LEU A 257 15.74 -6.74 16.93
CA LEU A 257 16.02 -6.82 15.50
C LEU A 257 17.52 -6.97 15.29
N MET A 258 17.93 -8.09 14.70
CA MET A 258 19.32 -8.37 14.38
C MET A 258 19.63 -7.95 12.94
N ARG A 259 20.91 -7.78 12.64
CA ARG A 259 21.37 -7.45 11.29
C ARG A 259 21.05 -8.59 10.32
N GLY A 260 20.36 -8.26 9.23
CA GLY A 260 19.95 -9.21 8.19
C GLY A 260 18.55 -9.80 8.40
N ASP A 261 17.92 -9.51 9.55
CA ASP A 261 16.54 -9.91 9.81
C ASP A 261 15.59 -9.16 8.86
N ARG A 262 14.62 -9.89 8.31
CA ARG A 262 13.53 -9.35 7.49
C ARG A 262 12.22 -9.65 8.19
N VAL A 263 11.71 -8.68 8.93
CA VAL A 263 10.55 -8.86 9.81
C VAL A 263 9.30 -8.28 9.16
N ALA A 264 8.28 -9.11 8.98
CA ALA A 264 6.97 -8.66 8.52
C ALA A 264 6.04 -8.40 9.71
N LEU A 265 5.48 -7.19 9.81
CA LEU A 265 4.49 -6.82 10.82
C LEU A 265 3.09 -7.17 10.31
N ILE A 266 2.40 -8.06 11.01
CA ILE A 266 1.08 -8.54 10.59
C ILE A 266 0.01 -8.15 11.61
N GLY A 267 -1.06 -7.54 11.14
CA GLY A 267 -2.19 -7.14 11.98
C GLY A 267 -3.26 -6.34 11.21
N PRO A 268 -4.49 -6.26 11.74
CA PRO A 268 -5.56 -5.50 11.12
C PRO A 268 -5.23 -4.01 11.06
N ASN A 269 -5.91 -3.28 10.18
CA ASN A 269 -5.66 -1.85 10.04
C ASN A 269 -6.07 -1.09 11.30
N GLY A 270 -5.25 -0.09 11.67
CA GLY A 270 -5.43 0.66 12.90
C GLY A 270 -5.08 -0.08 14.19
N ILE A 271 -4.42 -1.24 14.15
CA ILE A 271 -3.92 -1.95 15.34
C ILE A 271 -2.65 -1.32 15.94
N GLY A 272 -1.96 -0.48 15.17
CA GLY A 272 -0.75 0.24 15.62
C GLY A 272 0.56 -0.20 14.95
N LYS A 273 0.55 -0.84 13.77
CA LYS A 273 1.76 -1.25 13.01
C LYS A 273 2.72 -0.08 12.77
N SER A 274 2.27 0.98 12.09
CA SER A 274 3.09 2.17 11.84
C SER A 274 3.46 2.89 13.14
N THR A 275 2.60 2.85 14.17
CA THR A 275 2.93 3.39 15.51
C THR A 275 4.06 2.61 16.18
N LEU A 276 4.05 1.27 16.10
CA LEU A 276 5.12 0.42 16.61
C LEU A 276 6.43 0.72 15.90
N ILE A 277 6.40 0.91 14.59
CA ILE A 277 7.57 1.35 13.81
C ILE A 277 8.09 2.69 14.33
N ARG A 278 7.23 3.70 14.47
CA ARG A 278 7.64 5.03 14.98
C ARG A 278 8.18 4.99 16.42
N LEU A 279 7.64 4.10 17.27
CA LEU A 279 8.17 3.84 18.62
C LEU A 279 9.56 3.22 18.55
N ALA A 280 9.75 2.19 17.73
CA ALA A 280 11.03 1.53 17.50
C ALA A 280 12.08 2.52 16.95
N LEU A 281 11.67 3.42 16.05
CA LEU A 281 12.52 4.49 15.54
C LEU A 281 12.80 5.62 16.55
N GLY A 282 12.19 5.59 17.74
CA GLY A 282 12.34 6.64 18.76
C GLY A 282 11.69 7.97 18.39
N GLN A 283 10.86 8.01 17.34
CA GLN A 283 10.11 9.21 16.93
C GLN A 283 8.94 9.50 17.87
N ILE A 284 8.39 8.44 18.50
CA ILE A 284 7.37 8.53 19.55
C ILE A 284 7.99 8.02 20.85
N LYS A 285 7.74 8.73 21.96
CA LYS A 285 8.16 8.27 23.29
C LYS A 285 7.25 7.15 23.79
N PRO A 286 7.80 6.04 24.29
CA PRO A 286 7.00 5.00 24.89
C PRO A 286 6.40 5.47 26.23
N SER A 287 5.26 4.91 26.60
CA SER A 287 4.63 5.13 27.90
C SER A 287 5.37 4.41 29.02
N ALA A 288 5.97 3.25 28.73
CA ALA A 288 6.87 2.52 29.60
C ALA A 288 7.84 1.64 28.77
N GLY A 289 8.91 1.17 29.41
CA GLY A 289 9.97 0.40 28.74
C GLY A 289 11.03 1.28 28.07
N GLN A 290 11.92 0.67 27.31
CA GLN A 290 13.02 1.35 26.64
C GLN A 290 13.21 0.83 25.22
N VAL A 291 13.66 1.72 24.33
CA VAL A 291 14.11 1.40 22.99
C VAL A 291 15.58 1.77 22.86
N ARG A 292 16.40 0.83 22.44
CA ARG A 292 17.83 1.01 22.16
C ARG A 292 18.08 0.82 20.67
N GLN A 293 18.70 1.81 20.05
CA GLN A 293 19.08 1.79 18.65
C GLN A 293 20.55 1.39 18.53
N GLY A 294 20.87 0.59 17.52
CA GLY A 294 22.24 0.22 17.19
C GLY A 294 23.10 1.42 16.76
N THR A 295 24.42 1.24 16.75
CA THR A 295 25.37 2.26 16.28
C THR A 295 25.42 2.31 14.76
N GLN A 296 25.65 3.51 14.19
CA GLN A 296 25.85 3.73 12.75
C GLN A 296 24.68 3.24 11.86
N TRP A 297 23.46 3.28 12.38
CA TRP A 297 22.28 2.97 11.56
C TRP A 297 22.02 4.07 10.51
N GLN A 298 21.72 3.64 9.29
CA GLN A 298 21.33 4.45 8.14
C GLN A 298 19.93 3.97 7.73
N LEU A 299 18.93 4.79 8.04
CA LEU A 299 17.52 4.45 7.85
C LEU A 299 17.02 4.92 6.48
N ALA A 300 16.35 4.03 5.76
CA ALA A 300 15.53 4.36 4.60
C ALA A 300 14.07 3.97 4.90
N TYR A 301 13.17 4.95 4.91
CA TYR A 301 11.74 4.74 5.14
C TYR A 301 10.97 4.98 3.85
N PHE A 302 10.15 4.00 3.46
CA PHE A 302 9.17 4.10 2.38
C PHE A 302 7.78 4.30 3.00
N ASP A 303 7.27 5.54 2.93
CA ASP A 303 5.95 5.92 3.42
C ASP A 303 5.02 6.22 2.23
N GLN A 304 3.75 5.86 2.35
CA GLN A 304 2.67 6.29 1.45
C GLN A 304 2.47 7.81 1.45
N MET A 305 2.90 8.52 2.49
CA MET A 305 3.00 9.98 2.51
C MET A 305 4.15 10.47 1.63
N ARG A 306 3.93 10.33 0.31
CA ARG A 306 4.63 10.90 -0.85
C ARG A 306 5.75 11.88 -0.47
N GLU A 307 7.02 11.44 -0.56
CA GLU A 307 8.08 12.38 -0.94
C GLU A 307 7.60 13.03 -2.25
N GLN A 308 7.25 14.32 -2.21
CA GLN A 308 6.79 15.02 -3.40
C GLN A 308 7.92 15.00 -4.43
N LEU A 309 7.74 14.18 -5.46
CA LEU A 309 8.62 14.20 -6.61
C LEU A 309 8.39 15.54 -7.33
N ASP A 310 9.49 16.24 -7.61
CA ASP A 310 9.46 17.44 -8.43
C ASP A 310 8.97 17.05 -9.85
N GLU A 311 7.76 17.49 -10.18
CA GLU A 311 7.03 17.09 -11.39
C GLU A 311 7.71 17.54 -12.69
N GLU A 312 8.52 18.61 -12.59
CA GLU A 312 9.23 19.21 -13.72
C GLU A 312 10.60 18.61 -13.96
N ARG A 313 11.19 17.90 -12.97
CA ARG A 313 12.45 17.19 -13.15
C ARG A 313 12.29 15.96 -14.02
N THR A 314 13.38 15.57 -14.68
CA THR A 314 13.42 14.28 -15.38
C THR A 314 13.63 13.13 -14.39
N VAL A 315 13.16 11.94 -14.76
CA VAL A 315 13.35 10.70 -13.96
C VAL A 315 14.83 10.51 -13.55
N ALA A 316 15.76 10.76 -14.47
CA ALA A 316 17.20 10.71 -14.21
C ALA A 316 17.65 11.70 -13.12
N GLN A 317 17.20 12.95 -13.21
CA GLN A 317 17.56 14.01 -12.28
C GLN A 317 16.96 13.81 -10.89
N THR A 318 15.84 13.08 -10.79
CA THR A 318 15.22 12.72 -9.51
C THR A 318 16.09 11.75 -8.71
N ILE A 319 16.79 10.84 -9.39
CA ILE A 319 17.72 9.90 -8.74
C ILE A 319 19.05 10.58 -8.40
N SER A 320 19.64 11.26 -9.37
CA SER A 320 20.97 11.84 -9.26
C SER A 320 20.97 13.31 -9.69
N PRO A 321 20.63 14.24 -8.79
CA PRO A 321 20.59 15.65 -9.12
C PRO A 321 22.01 16.17 -9.41
N GLY A 322 22.31 16.42 -10.69
CA GLY A 322 23.57 17.03 -11.13
C GLY A 322 24.72 16.07 -11.44
N SER A 323 24.48 14.75 -11.49
CA SER A 323 25.48 13.75 -11.90
C SER A 323 24.84 12.65 -12.75
N ASP A 324 25.52 12.23 -13.81
CA ASP A 324 25.13 11.05 -14.60
C ASP A 324 25.54 9.72 -13.96
N TRP A 325 26.15 9.78 -12.78
CA TRP A 325 26.66 8.63 -12.05
C TRP A 325 26.08 8.57 -10.64
N ILE A 326 25.75 7.35 -10.21
CA ILE A 326 25.42 7.00 -8.83
C ILE A 326 26.48 6.05 -8.28
N GLU A 327 26.64 6.06 -6.97
CA GLU A 327 27.49 5.13 -6.25
C GLU A 327 26.60 4.18 -5.46
N LEU A 328 26.73 2.88 -5.73
CA LEU A 328 25.95 1.82 -5.10
C LEU A 328 26.89 0.71 -4.66
N ALA A 329 26.90 0.39 -3.37
CA ALA A 329 27.73 -0.62 -2.73
C ALA A 329 29.22 -0.44 -3.08
N GLY A 330 29.69 0.81 -3.07
CA GLY A 330 31.07 1.18 -3.44
C GLY A 330 31.41 1.03 -4.93
N LYS A 331 30.41 0.83 -5.80
CA LYS A 331 30.59 0.78 -7.26
C LYS A 331 29.91 1.96 -7.93
N ARG A 332 30.65 2.64 -8.80
CA ARG A 332 30.12 3.74 -9.61
C ARG A 332 29.42 3.21 -10.85
N MET A 333 28.16 3.57 -11.06
CA MET A 333 27.36 3.16 -12.22
C MET A 333 26.58 4.33 -12.84
N HIS A 334 26.30 4.22 -14.13
CA HIS A 334 25.61 5.28 -14.87
C HIS A 334 24.11 5.27 -14.55
N VAL A 335 23.50 6.45 -14.38
CA VAL A 335 22.08 6.61 -14.01
C VAL A 335 21.15 5.92 -15.02
N MET A 336 21.48 5.94 -16.32
CA MET A 336 20.65 5.25 -17.33
C MET A 336 20.69 3.73 -17.18
N SER A 337 21.83 3.17 -16.78
CA SER A 337 21.93 1.73 -16.53
C SER A 337 21.13 1.36 -15.28
N TYR A 338 21.25 2.17 -14.22
CA TYR A 338 20.45 2.00 -13.00
C TYR A 338 18.95 2.08 -13.26
N LEU A 339 18.49 3.10 -13.98
CA LEU A 339 17.07 3.22 -14.33
C LEU A 339 16.61 2.10 -15.26
N GLY A 340 17.50 1.57 -16.10
CA GLY A 340 17.27 0.33 -16.84
C GLY A 340 17.03 -0.86 -15.90
N ASP A 341 17.73 -0.90 -14.75
CA ASP A 341 17.50 -1.89 -13.70
C ASP A 341 16.11 -1.74 -13.03
N PHE A 342 15.45 -0.59 -13.19
CA PHE A 342 14.06 -0.35 -12.80
C PHE A 342 13.14 -0.29 -14.03
N LEU A 343 13.48 -1.02 -15.10
CA LEU A 343 12.63 -1.16 -16.29
C LEU A 343 12.25 0.18 -16.96
N PHE A 344 13.01 1.26 -16.73
CA PHE A 344 12.82 2.52 -17.45
C PHE A 344 13.62 2.48 -18.75
N SER A 345 12.92 2.66 -19.88
CA SER A 345 13.61 2.84 -21.16
C SER A 345 14.45 4.14 -21.15
N PRO A 346 15.54 4.23 -21.94
CA PRO A 346 16.38 5.44 -22.00
C PRO A 346 15.61 6.70 -22.37
N ARG A 347 14.54 6.58 -23.17
CA ARG A 347 13.65 7.70 -23.52
C ARG A 347 12.78 8.11 -22.32
N ARG A 348 12.22 7.14 -21.58
CA ARG A 348 11.42 7.42 -20.37
C ARG A 348 12.26 8.02 -19.25
N ALA A 349 13.50 7.57 -19.09
CA ALA A 349 14.44 8.12 -18.11
C ALA A 349 14.72 9.63 -18.30
N GLN A 350 14.52 10.15 -19.50
CA GLN A 350 14.70 11.58 -19.83
C GLN A 350 13.37 12.37 -19.81
N SER A 351 12.23 11.71 -19.65
CA SER A 351 10.93 12.38 -19.60
C SER A 351 10.67 13.04 -18.23
N PRO A 352 9.90 14.12 -18.16
CA PRO A 352 9.49 14.74 -16.90
C PRO A 352 8.63 13.80 -16.04
N VAL A 353 8.75 13.89 -14.72
CA VAL A 353 8.01 13.03 -13.77
C VAL A 353 6.49 13.15 -13.92
N LYS A 354 5.95 14.33 -14.26
CA LYS A 354 4.50 14.50 -14.52
C LYS A 354 3.92 13.59 -15.60
N THR A 355 4.76 13.05 -16.49
CA THR A 355 4.34 12.16 -17.58
C THR A 355 4.33 10.69 -17.19
N LEU A 356 4.72 10.36 -15.96
CA LEU A 356 4.71 9.01 -15.43
C LEU A 356 3.31 8.60 -14.98
N SER A 357 2.95 7.36 -15.28
CA SER A 357 1.79 6.69 -14.66
C SER A 357 2.01 6.49 -13.16
N GLY A 358 0.94 6.20 -12.40
CA GLY A 358 1.04 5.94 -10.96
C GLY A 358 2.06 4.85 -10.62
N GLY A 359 2.01 3.71 -11.31
CA GLY A 359 2.97 2.61 -11.12
C GLY A 359 4.41 2.99 -11.48
N GLU A 360 4.62 3.74 -12.56
CA GLU A 360 5.97 4.24 -12.90
C GLU A 360 6.48 5.27 -11.88
N ARG A 361 5.61 6.11 -11.31
CA ARG A 361 6.00 7.04 -10.22
C ARG A 361 6.41 6.24 -8.98
N ASN A 362 5.68 5.19 -8.64
CA ASN A 362 6.01 4.35 -7.50
C ASN A 362 7.33 3.60 -7.70
N ARG A 363 7.56 3.09 -8.91
CA ARG A 363 8.84 2.50 -9.31
C ARG A 363 10.01 3.50 -9.21
N LEU A 364 9.78 4.76 -9.58
CA LEU A 364 10.77 5.83 -9.42
C LEU A 364 11.05 6.14 -7.94
N LEU A 365 10.04 6.10 -7.08
CA LEU A 365 10.22 6.26 -5.62
C LEU A 365 11.08 5.14 -5.05
N LEU A 366 10.81 3.88 -5.42
CA LEU A 366 11.65 2.74 -5.05
C LEU A 366 13.09 2.91 -5.55
N ALA A 367 13.26 3.33 -6.81
CA ALA A 367 14.58 3.60 -7.38
C ALA A 367 15.33 4.69 -6.61
N ARG A 368 14.63 5.72 -6.14
CA ARG A 368 15.23 6.80 -5.35
C ARG A 368 15.60 6.36 -3.95
N LEU A 369 14.74 5.56 -3.31
CA LEU A 369 14.99 4.99 -2.00
C LEU A 369 16.24 4.10 -2.02
N PHE A 370 16.33 3.21 -3.01
CA PHE A 370 17.43 2.26 -3.15
C PHE A 370 18.72 2.87 -3.69
N ALA A 371 18.67 4.09 -4.21
CA ALA A 371 19.86 4.87 -4.57
C ALA A 371 20.60 5.41 -3.33
N ARG A 372 19.96 5.44 -2.15
CA ARG A 372 20.58 5.88 -0.90
C ARG A 372 21.08 4.66 -0.12
N PRO A 373 22.32 4.69 0.40
CA PRO A 373 22.79 3.62 1.27
C PRO A 373 21.96 3.60 2.56
N ALA A 374 21.45 2.43 2.92
CA ALA A 374 20.71 2.21 4.15
C ALA A 374 21.04 0.82 4.68
N ASN A 375 21.10 0.64 6.00
CA ASN A 375 21.26 -0.67 6.65
C ASN A 375 19.99 -1.13 7.38
N LEU A 376 18.99 -0.26 7.50
CA LEU A 376 17.62 -0.58 7.89
C LEU A 376 16.65 0.00 6.85
N LEU A 377 15.93 -0.87 6.15
CA LEU A 377 14.85 -0.52 5.25
C LEU A 377 13.51 -0.71 5.96
N ILE A 378 12.65 0.31 5.88
CA ILE A 378 11.28 0.24 6.36
C ILE A 378 10.36 0.42 5.17
N LEU A 379 9.51 -0.56 4.93
CA LEU A 379 8.59 -0.61 3.81
C LEU A 379 7.17 -0.69 4.35
N ASP A 380 6.47 0.44 4.39
CA ASP A 380 5.06 0.49 4.82
C ASP A 380 4.14 0.38 3.60
N GLU A 381 3.54 -0.81 3.41
CA GLU A 381 2.70 -1.21 2.28
C GLU A 381 3.34 -0.97 0.90
N PRO A 382 4.54 -1.54 0.65
CA PRO A 382 5.29 -1.27 -0.58
C PRO A 382 4.64 -1.87 -1.83
N THR A 383 3.77 -2.87 -1.66
CA THR A 383 3.11 -3.61 -2.75
C THR A 383 1.93 -2.85 -3.35
N ASN A 384 1.44 -1.80 -2.68
CA ASN A 384 0.33 -1.01 -3.19
C ASN A 384 0.74 -0.26 -4.46
N ASP A 385 -0.15 -0.28 -5.46
CA ASP A 385 0.02 0.42 -6.74
C ASP A 385 1.30 0.03 -7.52
N LEU A 386 1.88 -1.14 -7.22
CA LEU A 386 2.95 -1.74 -8.01
C LEU A 386 2.37 -2.72 -9.03
N ASP A 387 2.91 -2.67 -10.24
CA ASP A 387 2.67 -3.73 -11.22
C ASP A 387 3.41 -5.01 -10.84
N LEU A 388 2.96 -6.13 -11.42
CA LEU A 388 3.52 -7.46 -11.14
C LEU A 388 5.04 -7.52 -11.39
N GLU A 389 5.52 -6.88 -12.46
CA GLU A 389 6.94 -6.87 -12.83
C GLU A 389 7.79 -6.14 -11.78
N THR A 390 7.33 -4.99 -11.27
CA THR A 390 8.01 -4.24 -10.21
C THR A 390 7.97 -4.98 -8.89
N LEU A 391 6.88 -5.69 -8.60
CA LEU A 391 6.74 -6.49 -7.40
C LEU A 391 7.74 -7.66 -7.39
N GLU A 392 7.85 -8.42 -8.49
CA GLU A 392 8.87 -9.49 -8.64
C GLU A 392 10.29 -8.95 -8.47
N LEU A 393 10.54 -7.78 -9.06
CA LEU A 393 11.81 -7.09 -8.98
C LEU A 393 12.14 -6.73 -7.52
N LEU A 394 11.19 -6.12 -6.80
CA LEU A 394 11.31 -5.78 -5.37
C LEU A 394 11.56 -7.02 -4.50
N GLU A 395 10.81 -8.11 -4.71
CA GLU A 395 10.99 -9.39 -4.00
C GLU A 395 12.43 -9.89 -4.15
N SER A 396 12.91 -10.00 -5.39
CA SER A 396 14.24 -10.54 -5.68
C SER A 396 15.36 -9.69 -5.08
N SER A 397 15.17 -8.37 -5.03
CA SER A 397 16.14 -7.44 -4.48
C SER A 397 16.18 -7.48 -2.95
N LEU A 398 15.04 -7.57 -2.28
CA LEU A 398 14.98 -7.69 -0.82
C LEU A 398 15.51 -9.04 -0.33
N GLN A 399 15.36 -10.11 -1.10
CA GLN A 399 15.96 -11.42 -0.80
C GLN A 399 17.49 -11.38 -0.80
N GLN A 400 18.10 -10.54 -1.65
CA GLN A 400 19.55 -10.40 -1.77
C GLN A 400 20.13 -9.30 -0.86
N TYR A 401 19.29 -8.54 -0.17
CA TYR A 401 19.70 -7.44 0.66
C TYR A 401 20.36 -7.91 1.96
N GLU A 402 21.57 -7.43 2.23
CA GLU A 402 22.34 -7.81 3.43
C GLU A 402 21.97 -6.99 4.68
N GLY A 403 21.20 -5.90 4.53
CA GLY A 403 20.69 -5.11 5.64
C GLY A 403 19.43 -5.71 6.28
N SER A 404 18.90 -5.03 7.30
CA SER A 404 17.65 -5.43 7.94
C SER A 404 16.45 -4.77 7.27
N VAL A 405 15.31 -5.47 7.23
CA VAL A 405 14.06 -4.97 6.63
C VAL A 405 12.93 -5.08 7.64
N LEU A 406 12.17 -3.99 7.80
CA LEU A 406 10.86 -4.00 8.45
C LEU A 406 9.80 -3.78 7.39
N LEU A 407 8.93 -4.77 7.23
CA LEU A 407 7.91 -4.79 6.21
C LEU A 407 6.53 -4.72 6.86
N VAL A 408 5.69 -3.81 6.40
CA VAL A 408 4.24 -3.88 6.59
C VAL A 408 3.66 -4.14 5.21
N SER A 409 2.97 -5.27 5.03
CA SER A 409 2.31 -5.55 3.76
C SER A 409 1.10 -6.44 4.00
N HIS A 410 0.10 -6.28 3.14
CA HIS A 410 -1.03 -7.18 3.06
C HIS A 410 -0.88 -8.27 1.98
N ASP A 411 0.20 -8.24 1.21
CA ASP A 411 0.50 -9.28 0.22
C ASP A 411 1.15 -10.51 0.89
N ARG A 412 0.41 -11.62 0.89
CA ARG A 412 0.82 -12.89 1.50
C ARG A 412 2.01 -13.51 0.78
N ALA A 413 2.00 -13.49 -0.56
CA ALA A 413 3.06 -14.08 -1.38
C ALA A 413 4.37 -13.30 -1.20
N PHE A 414 4.27 -11.97 -1.16
CA PHE A 414 5.41 -11.09 -0.92
C PHE A 414 6.02 -11.31 0.48
N MET A 415 5.19 -11.39 1.52
CA MET A 415 5.66 -11.70 2.88
C MET A 415 6.34 -13.06 2.95
N ASP A 416 5.75 -14.10 2.36
CA ASP A 416 6.34 -15.45 2.33
C ASP A 416 7.66 -15.51 1.56
N ALA A 417 7.81 -14.71 0.51
CA ALA A 417 9.03 -14.66 -0.29
C ALA A 417 10.18 -13.91 0.41
N VAL A 418 9.88 -12.90 1.24
CA VAL A 418 10.89 -11.96 1.76
C VAL A 418 11.16 -12.14 3.26
N ALA A 419 10.13 -12.36 4.07
CA ALA A 419 10.23 -12.34 5.52
C ALA A 419 10.95 -13.57 6.08
N THR A 420 11.86 -13.35 7.05
CA THR A 420 12.48 -14.41 7.85
C THR A 420 11.70 -14.70 9.12
N GLN A 421 10.98 -13.71 9.62
CA GLN A 421 10.13 -13.80 10.79
C GLN A 421 8.96 -12.83 10.68
N THR A 422 7.90 -13.09 11.44
CA THR A 422 6.69 -12.27 11.48
C THR A 422 6.42 -11.79 12.90
N LEU A 423 6.06 -10.52 13.04
CA LEU A 423 5.64 -9.92 14.29
C LEU A 423 4.14 -9.65 14.23
N VAL A 424 3.36 -10.47 14.92
CA VAL A 424 1.90 -10.50 14.79
C VAL A 424 1.23 -9.79 15.95
N ALA A 425 0.30 -8.87 15.64
CA ALA A 425 -0.56 -8.22 16.62
C ALA A 425 -1.73 -9.15 17.01
N LEU A 426 -1.74 -9.63 18.25
CA LEU A 426 -2.76 -10.54 18.78
C LEU A 426 -3.98 -9.81 19.38
N GLY A 427 -4.00 -8.47 19.33
CA GLY A 427 -5.03 -7.66 19.98
C GLY A 427 -4.63 -7.19 21.39
N ASP A 428 -5.36 -6.21 21.92
CA ASP A 428 -5.16 -5.60 23.25
C ASP A 428 -3.72 -5.13 23.57
N GLY A 429 -2.95 -4.85 22.51
CA GLY A 429 -1.54 -4.42 22.57
C GLY A 429 -0.53 -5.56 22.71
N ALA A 430 -0.95 -6.83 22.63
CA ALA A 430 -0.04 -7.96 22.61
C ALA A 430 0.55 -8.17 21.21
N TRP A 431 1.87 -8.29 21.16
CA TRP A 431 2.64 -8.60 19.95
C TRP A 431 3.46 -9.86 20.19
N ARG A 432 3.53 -10.74 19.20
CA ARG A 432 4.31 -11.98 19.28
C ARG A 432 5.07 -12.24 18.00
N GLU A 433 6.31 -12.66 18.16
CA GLU A 433 7.19 -13.06 17.07
C GLU A 433 7.01 -14.54 16.72
N TYR A 434 7.02 -14.85 15.43
CA TYR A 434 6.99 -16.19 14.88
C TYR A 434 8.08 -16.35 13.81
N PRO A 435 8.76 -17.50 13.73
CA PRO A 435 9.68 -17.78 12.64
C PRO A 435 8.91 -18.02 11.33
N GLY A 436 9.47 -17.57 10.22
CA GLY A 436 8.90 -17.77 8.88
C GLY A 436 7.98 -16.65 8.40
N GLY A 437 7.32 -16.89 7.27
CA GLY A 437 6.42 -15.98 6.59
C GLY A 437 4.98 -16.01 7.12
N TYR A 438 4.06 -15.47 6.32
CA TYR A 438 2.62 -15.49 6.60
C TYR A 438 2.06 -16.92 6.66
N SER A 439 2.42 -17.76 5.68
CA SER A 439 1.95 -19.15 5.60
C SER A 439 2.43 -19.97 6.80
N ASP A 440 3.69 -19.79 7.22
CA ASP A 440 4.24 -20.47 8.40
C ASP A 440 3.49 -20.08 9.69
N TRP A 441 3.10 -18.81 9.82
CA TRP A 441 2.30 -18.35 10.96
C TRP A 441 0.89 -18.97 10.97
N ILE A 442 0.26 -19.13 9.80
CA ILE A 442 -1.03 -19.83 9.68
C ILE A 442 -0.89 -21.30 10.08
N ASP A 443 0.14 -21.99 9.58
CA ASP A 443 0.38 -23.40 9.85
C ASP A 443 0.66 -23.68 11.34
N GLN A 444 1.21 -22.69 12.05
CA GLN A 444 1.39 -22.70 13.51
C GLN A 444 0.09 -22.45 14.30
N GLY A 445 -1.07 -22.42 13.63
CA GLY A 445 -2.38 -22.20 14.26
C GLY A 445 -2.74 -20.72 14.42
N GLY A 446 -2.13 -19.84 13.64
CA GLY A 446 -2.42 -18.42 13.62
C GLY A 446 -3.88 -18.12 13.28
N GLN A 447 -4.62 -17.57 14.24
CA GLN A 447 -5.98 -17.07 14.03
C GLN A 447 -6.03 -15.56 14.31
N TRP A 448 -6.83 -14.83 13.52
CA TRP A 448 -7.04 -13.41 13.76
C TRP A 448 -7.97 -13.21 14.97
N PRO A 449 -7.73 -12.18 15.81
CA PRO A 449 -8.59 -11.89 16.97
C PRO A 449 -10.05 -11.54 16.61
N ILE A 450 -10.37 -11.39 15.32
CA ILE A 450 -11.70 -11.00 14.84
C ILE A 450 -12.73 -12.12 15.03
N GLU A 451 -12.32 -13.36 15.32
CA GLU A 451 -13.25 -14.48 15.59
C GLU A 451 -13.78 -14.54 17.02
N LYS A 452 -13.51 -13.56 17.90
CA LYS A 452 -14.13 -13.52 19.24
C LYS A 452 -14.74 -12.17 19.57
N ARG A 453 -16.05 -12.06 19.28
CA ARG A 453 -17.14 -11.33 20.01
C ARG A 453 -18.36 -11.33 19.07
N ALA A 454 -19.55 -11.85 19.38
CA ALA A 454 -20.19 -12.22 20.63
C ALA A 454 -21.03 -13.50 20.41
N GLY A 455 -20.94 -14.48 21.32
CA GLY A 455 -21.73 -15.71 21.22
C GLY A 455 -21.42 -16.77 22.28
N ASP A 456 -20.19 -16.85 22.79
CA ASP A 456 -19.77 -17.91 23.74
C ASP A 456 -19.32 -17.35 25.11
N GLU A 457 -20.19 -16.62 25.79
CA GLU A 457 -20.14 -16.48 27.27
C GLU A 457 -20.94 -17.60 27.97
N GLY A 458 -21.14 -18.73 27.29
CA GLY A 458 -22.11 -19.75 27.67
C GLY A 458 -21.57 -21.12 28.04
N ALA A 459 -20.27 -21.33 28.26
CA ALA A 459 -19.79 -22.60 28.83
C ALA A 459 -18.32 -22.53 29.23
N LEU A 460 -18.06 -22.33 30.53
CA LEU A 460 -16.96 -22.97 31.29
C LEU A 460 -17.01 -22.45 32.74
N ALA A 461 -18.11 -22.77 33.42
CA ALA A 461 -18.22 -22.69 34.86
C ALA A 461 -18.28 -24.11 35.43
N THR A 462 -17.14 -24.78 35.60
CA THR A 462 -16.97 -25.76 36.69
C THR A 462 -15.51 -26.15 36.90
N THR A 463 -15.14 -26.23 38.18
CA THR A 463 -13.92 -26.83 38.76
C THR A 463 -12.62 -26.03 38.52
N ILE A 464 -11.93 -25.46 39.50
CA ILE A 464 -11.63 -25.92 40.88
C ILE A 464 -11.46 -24.68 41.81
N ALA A 465 -12.11 -24.70 42.98
CA ALA A 465 -11.74 -23.91 44.16
C ALA A 465 -10.85 -24.81 45.05
N THR A 466 -9.83 -24.40 45.82
CA THR A 466 -9.70 -23.39 46.89
C THR A 466 -8.27 -23.53 47.49
N PRO A 467 -7.82 -22.80 48.53
CA PRO A 467 -7.84 -21.34 48.79
C PRO A 467 -6.44 -20.82 49.21
N LEU A 468 -6.25 -19.49 49.32
CA LEU A 468 -5.47 -18.84 50.40
C LEU A 468 -5.55 -17.31 50.32
N ALA A 469 -6.25 -16.75 51.32
CA ALA A 469 -6.06 -15.49 52.04
C ALA A 469 -5.92 -14.14 51.27
N ASP A 470 -6.99 -13.35 51.41
CA ASP A 470 -7.06 -11.93 51.78
C ASP A 470 -5.80 -11.05 51.60
N ASN A 471 -5.92 -10.07 50.70
CA ASN A 471 -5.92 -8.67 51.11
C ASN A 471 -6.59 -7.80 50.03
N ASP A 472 -7.81 -7.41 50.35
CA ASP A 472 -8.56 -6.35 49.69
C ASP A 472 -8.00 -4.99 50.16
N GLU A 473 -7.36 -4.25 49.26
CA GLU A 473 -7.23 -2.79 49.42
C GLU A 473 -7.57 -2.09 48.09
N GLN A 474 -8.57 -1.22 48.20
CA GLN A 474 -9.33 -0.58 47.15
C GLN A 474 -8.51 0.41 46.31
N ALA A 475 -8.49 0.20 44.98
CA ALA A 475 -8.11 1.23 44.01
C ALA A 475 -9.35 1.98 43.52
N THR A 476 -9.82 2.96 44.30
CA THR A 476 -10.73 4.01 43.80
C THR A 476 -9.96 5.00 42.94
N LYS A 477 -10.08 4.92 41.60
CA LYS A 477 -9.63 5.96 40.67
C LYS A 477 -10.53 7.20 40.79
N LEU A 478 -10.02 8.24 41.45
CA LEU A 478 -10.59 9.59 41.43
C LEU A 478 -10.50 10.16 40.00
N ARG A 479 -11.65 10.51 39.41
CA ARG A 479 -11.73 11.34 38.20
C ARG A 479 -11.22 12.75 38.54
N ARG A 480 -10.15 13.18 37.88
CA ARG A 480 -9.59 14.53 38.01
C ARG A 480 -10.59 15.56 37.45
N LYS A 481 -10.97 16.57 38.24
CA LYS A 481 -11.78 17.71 37.79
C LYS A 481 -10.87 18.84 37.30
N LEU A 482 -11.33 19.63 36.32
CA LEU A 482 -10.64 20.82 35.82
C LEU A 482 -10.35 21.82 36.96
N SER A 483 -9.17 22.42 36.94
CA SER A 483 -8.82 23.55 37.80
C SER A 483 -9.54 24.83 37.35
N TYR A 484 -9.82 25.76 38.27
CA TYR A 484 -10.41 27.08 37.96
C TYR A 484 -9.66 27.83 36.84
N LYS A 485 -8.34 27.66 36.75
CA LYS A 485 -7.53 28.23 35.65
C LYS A 485 -7.79 27.54 34.31
N GLU A 486 -7.91 26.21 34.31
CA GLU A 486 -8.15 25.38 33.12
C GLU A 486 -9.58 25.59 32.58
N GLN A 487 -10.56 25.79 33.47
CA GLN A 487 -11.95 26.07 33.08
C GLN A 487 -12.08 27.45 32.40
N ARG A 488 -11.42 28.48 32.93
CA ARG A 488 -11.38 29.80 32.31
C ARG A 488 -10.59 29.82 30.99
N GLU A 489 -9.59 28.95 30.87
CA GLU A 489 -8.84 28.73 29.63
C GLU A 489 -9.75 28.11 28.56
N LEU A 490 -10.50 27.05 28.90
CA LEU A 490 -11.47 26.39 28.02
C LEU A 490 -12.51 27.37 27.45
N GLU A 491 -13.04 28.27 28.28
CA GLU A 491 -14.00 29.30 27.86
C GLU A 491 -13.39 30.37 26.94
N ALA A 492 -12.07 30.59 27.00
CA ALA A 492 -11.38 31.64 26.25
C ALA A 492 -10.86 31.17 24.89
N ILE A 493 -10.59 29.87 24.71
CA ILE A 493 -10.00 29.31 23.49
C ILE A 493 -10.89 29.54 22.24
N PRO A 494 -12.22 29.32 22.25
CA PRO A 494 -13.06 29.52 21.07
C PRO A 494 -12.98 30.94 20.50
N ASN A 495 -13.07 31.95 21.37
CA ASN A 495 -12.94 33.36 20.96
C ASN A 495 -11.58 33.67 20.32
N ARG A 496 -10.53 32.94 20.74
CA ARG A 496 -9.17 33.13 20.23
C ARG A 496 -8.98 32.45 18.88
N ILE A 497 -9.60 31.28 18.68
CA ILE A 497 -9.68 30.61 17.38
C ILE A 497 -10.40 31.52 16.38
N ASP A 498 -11.59 32.02 16.72
CA ASP A 498 -12.36 32.93 15.85
C ASP A 498 -11.55 34.18 15.42
N SER A 499 -10.75 34.74 16.35
CA SER A 499 -9.90 35.90 16.06
C SER A 499 -8.77 35.57 15.07
N LEU A 500 -8.15 34.39 15.22
CA LEU A 500 -7.06 33.93 14.37
C LEU A 500 -7.57 33.52 12.98
N GLU A 501 -8.73 32.88 12.90
CA GLU A 501 -9.38 32.54 11.63
C GLU A 501 -9.82 33.80 10.87
N SER A 502 -10.33 34.82 11.58
CA SER A 502 -10.66 36.11 10.97
C SER A 502 -9.41 36.81 10.41
N ASP A 503 -8.30 36.75 11.13
CA ASP A 503 -7.03 37.34 10.69
C ASP A 503 -6.41 36.55 9.53
N GLN A 504 -6.49 35.22 9.55
CA GLN A 504 -6.07 34.36 8.43
C GLN A 504 -6.87 34.67 7.16
N ALA A 505 -8.20 34.77 7.28
CA ALA A 505 -9.08 35.08 6.16
C ALA A 505 -8.80 36.47 5.56
N LYS A 506 -8.54 37.49 6.39
CA LYS A 506 -8.14 38.84 5.91
C LYS A 506 -6.79 38.80 5.19
N LEU A 507 -5.82 38.07 5.73
CA LEU A 507 -4.48 37.97 5.16
C LEU A 507 -4.55 37.24 3.81
N GLN A 508 -5.25 36.11 3.74
CA GLN A 508 -5.48 35.38 2.49
C GLN A 508 -6.25 36.21 1.45
N ALA A 509 -7.25 36.99 1.86
CA ALA A 509 -7.96 37.90 0.97
C ALA A 509 -7.05 39.03 0.43
N SER A 510 -6.14 39.56 1.25
CA SER A 510 -5.13 40.52 0.77
C SER A 510 -4.13 39.89 -0.21
N MET A 511 -3.73 38.65 0.03
CA MET A 511 -2.81 37.88 -0.84
C MET A 511 -3.47 37.50 -2.17
N ALA A 512 -4.79 37.31 -2.19
CA ALA A 512 -5.57 37.04 -3.39
C ALA A 512 -5.89 38.29 -4.23
N SER A 513 -5.55 39.49 -3.74
CA SER A 513 -5.83 40.74 -4.46
C SER A 513 -4.89 40.94 -5.66
N ALA A 514 -5.41 41.51 -6.76
CA ALA A 514 -4.64 41.72 -7.98
C ALA A 514 -3.43 42.67 -7.80
N ASP A 515 -3.47 43.53 -6.77
CA ASP A 515 -2.38 44.45 -6.42
C ASP A 515 -1.34 43.82 -5.47
N TYR A 516 -1.56 42.60 -4.95
CA TYR A 516 -0.63 41.92 -4.05
C TYR A 516 0.75 41.72 -4.70
N TYR A 517 0.78 41.36 -5.99
CA TYR A 517 2.02 41.19 -6.75
C TYR A 517 2.79 42.49 -7.03
N ARG A 518 2.18 43.66 -6.74
CA ARG A 518 2.87 44.97 -6.78
C ARG A 518 3.52 45.31 -5.44
N GLN A 519 3.23 44.57 -4.37
CA GLN A 519 3.87 44.74 -3.07
C GLN A 519 5.28 44.14 -3.13
N GLY A 520 6.25 44.80 -2.48
CA GLY A 520 7.65 44.36 -2.53
C GLY A 520 7.87 42.99 -1.88
N SER A 521 8.90 42.26 -2.32
CA SER A 521 9.26 40.91 -1.84
C SER A 521 9.55 40.81 -0.33
N ALA A 522 9.71 41.93 0.36
CA ALA A 522 9.81 41.98 1.82
C ALA A 522 8.44 41.83 2.50
N GLN A 523 7.39 42.45 1.96
CA GLN A 523 6.04 42.38 2.52
C GLN A 523 5.44 41.00 2.31
N MET A 524 5.62 40.41 1.12
CA MET A 524 5.16 39.04 0.84
C MET A 524 5.77 38.00 1.79
N ARG A 525 7.06 38.14 2.14
CA ARG A 525 7.70 37.24 3.11
C ARG A 525 7.14 37.41 4.52
N LEU A 526 6.79 38.63 4.93
CA LEU A 526 6.16 38.89 6.22
C LEU A 526 4.75 38.32 6.28
N ASP A 527 3.98 38.46 5.20
CA ASP A 527 2.61 37.95 5.12
C ASP A 527 2.60 36.41 5.12
N HIS A 528 3.50 35.77 4.36
CA HIS A 528 3.67 34.31 4.42
C HIS A 528 4.12 33.82 5.80
N ALA A 529 5.09 34.47 6.44
CA ALA A 529 5.52 34.11 7.78
C ALA A 529 4.42 34.30 8.83
N ARG A 530 3.58 35.34 8.68
CA ARG A 530 2.45 35.58 9.58
C ARG A 530 1.35 34.53 9.39
N LEU A 531 1.13 34.06 8.15
CA LEU A 531 0.18 33.00 7.85
C LEU A 531 0.61 31.66 8.47
N GLU A 532 1.89 31.28 8.31
CA GLU A 532 2.45 30.09 8.96
C GLU A 532 2.37 30.18 10.51
N GLN A 533 2.60 31.37 11.07
CA GLN A 533 2.47 31.57 12.51
C GLN A 533 1.03 31.38 13.00
N ILE A 534 0.05 31.92 12.27
CA ILE A 534 -1.37 31.78 12.62
C ILE A 534 -1.80 30.30 12.54
N GLU A 535 -1.34 29.56 11.53
CA GLU A 535 -1.62 28.12 11.40
C GLU A 535 -1.05 27.32 12.58
N HIS A 536 0.19 27.60 12.98
CA HIS A 536 0.79 26.96 14.16
C HIS A 536 0.06 27.31 15.47
N GLU A 537 -0.38 28.57 15.64
CA GLU A 537 -1.13 29.01 16.83
C GLU A 537 -2.53 28.37 16.88
N LEU A 538 -3.21 28.22 15.74
CA LEU A 538 -4.52 27.56 15.63
C LEU A 538 -4.42 26.07 15.99
N ILE A 539 -3.44 25.35 15.45
CA ILE A 539 -3.23 23.92 15.75
C ILE A 539 -3.00 23.71 17.25
N SER A 540 -2.13 24.53 17.86
CA SER A 540 -1.84 24.46 19.29
C SER A 540 -3.07 24.74 20.17
N LEU A 541 -3.90 25.73 19.79
CA LEU A 541 -5.13 26.05 20.50
C LEU A 541 -6.19 24.96 20.36
N LEU A 542 -6.32 24.34 19.18
CA LEU A 542 -7.25 23.23 18.94
C LEU A 542 -6.86 21.99 19.75
N GLU A 543 -5.58 21.61 19.73
CA GLU A 543 -5.06 20.51 20.59
C GLU A 543 -5.31 20.81 22.07
N ARG A 544 -5.08 22.05 22.51
CA ARG A 544 -5.33 22.47 23.90
C ARG A 544 -6.82 22.42 24.25
N TRP A 545 -7.70 22.85 23.36
CA TRP A 545 -9.15 22.81 23.56
C TRP A 545 -9.66 21.37 23.69
N GLU A 546 -9.21 20.47 22.83
CA GLU A 546 -9.53 19.04 22.89
C GLU A 546 -9.05 18.41 24.21
N THR A 547 -7.84 18.73 24.66
CA THR A 547 -7.33 18.20 25.94
C THR A 547 -8.13 18.67 27.15
N LEU A 548 -8.66 19.90 27.13
CA LEU A 548 -9.46 20.45 28.22
C LEU A 548 -10.91 19.92 28.17
N GLN A 549 -11.51 19.76 26.99
CA GLN A 549 -12.83 19.13 26.82
C GLN A 549 -12.84 17.65 27.25
N ALA A 550 -11.75 16.92 27.00
CA ALA A 550 -11.63 15.52 27.42
C ALA A 550 -11.66 15.33 28.95
N ILE A 551 -11.35 16.37 29.73
CA ILE A 551 -11.35 16.34 31.20
C ILE A 551 -12.74 16.66 31.78
N ASP A 552 -13.55 17.48 31.11
CA ASP A 552 -14.95 17.79 31.50
C ASP A 552 -15.86 17.79 30.26
N PRO A 553 -16.42 16.63 29.88
CA PRO A 553 -17.36 16.52 28.78
C PRO A 553 -18.74 17.03 29.23
N ARG A 554 -18.95 18.34 29.13
CA ARG A 554 -20.26 18.97 29.27
C ARG A 554 -20.72 19.58 27.96
#